data_AF-A0A7W0HUL9-F1
#
_entry.id   AF-A0A7W0HUL9-F1
#
_cell.length_a   1.000
_cell.length_b   1.000
_cell.length_c   1.000
_cell.angle_alpha   90.00
_cell.angle_beta   90.00
_cell.angle_gamma   90.00
#
_symmetry.space_group_name_H-M   'P 1'
#
loop_
_entity.id
_entity.type
_entity.pdbx_description
1 polymer ?
#
loop_
_entity_poly.entity_id
_entity_poly.type
_entity_poly.pdbx_seq_one_letter_code
_entity_poly.pdbx_strand_id
1 'polypeptide(L)'
;MGESLRVALVLGTTSGGTGRHVRMLAAGLARHGHRVVVIGPRSTEESFDFTGAGARFVEVPVSDRPHPVNDARAVAAMRRATREADVVHAHGLRAGALAALALVGGRARLVVTLHNALTASGAIGAVYGVLERIVARRADLVLGVSRDLTERMTALGAREVGLAVVPAPPLRPVTRPAAEVRAELLRGNGAVDPAAGVPGGTAPGGTAPGGTAPGGTTPGGAQADGAGSGPSGSGLAGSGRASSGLAGADAAGSGAAGSGAAGSGAAGSGGAGSSPASSGGDSSGDTASGDTAPRVGAAAAREGAERPIVLSNVRLAQQKGLDLLLDAARGPWPEPAPLFVIAGDGPLREELQRRIDAEHLPVRLLGWRDDVPDLLAAADVALWPSRWEGQPLSMSEALMAGVPVVATEVGGIPDLLAGAGLLVPYGDAAAMGRAVQQALRRREGLARASAERGSALPDERAAIDAVLTVYPVRGR
;
A
#
# COMPACT_ATOMS: atom_id res chain seq x y z
N MET A 1 6.40 8.00 34.70
CA MET A 1 6.65 6.77 33.92
C MET A 1 5.35 5.98 33.89
N GLY A 2 4.93 5.47 32.73
CA GLY A 2 3.72 4.64 32.62
C GLY A 2 3.97 3.20 33.08
N GLU A 3 2.91 2.39 33.16
CA GLU A 3 3.03 0.97 33.53
C GLU A 3 3.69 0.14 32.42
N SER A 4 4.53 -0.82 32.81
CA SER A 4 5.23 -1.75 31.91
C SER A 4 4.28 -2.82 31.34
N LEU A 5 3.46 -2.44 30.37
CA LEU A 5 2.59 -3.35 29.62
C LEU A 5 3.36 -4.53 28.98
N ARG A 6 2.70 -5.69 28.90
CA ARG A 6 3.09 -6.86 28.10
C ARG A 6 2.29 -6.85 26.80
N VAL A 7 2.95 -6.58 25.68
CA VAL A 7 2.30 -6.36 24.38
C VAL A 7 2.65 -7.50 23.42
N ALA A 8 1.62 -8.15 22.88
CA ALA A 8 1.77 -9.16 21.84
C ALA A 8 1.39 -8.59 20.47
N LEU A 9 2.37 -8.34 19.60
CA LEU A 9 2.16 -7.94 18.21
C LEU A 9 1.97 -9.19 17.35
N VAL A 10 0.84 -9.32 16.65
CA VAL A 10 0.52 -10.49 15.82
C VAL A 10 0.52 -10.10 14.34
N LEU A 11 1.16 -10.87 13.47
CA LEU A 11 1.15 -10.67 12.02
C LEU A 11 1.05 -11.99 11.24
N GLY A 12 0.50 -11.91 10.03
CA GLY A 12 0.51 -13.00 9.06
C GLY A 12 1.74 -13.01 8.16
N THR A 13 1.72 -13.88 7.15
CA THR A 13 2.65 -13.82 6.02
C THR A 13 2.68 -12.43 5.39
N THR A 14 3.86 -11.81 5.33
CA THR A 14 4.05 -10.50 4.70
C THR A 14 5.50 -10.31 4.25
N SER A 15 5.68 -9.56 3.17
CA SER A 15 6.99 -9.18 2.61
C SER A 15 7.09 -7.67 2.35
N GLY A 16 6.25 -6.87 3.01
CA GLY A 16 6.07 -5.45 2.72
C GLY A 16 5.88 -4.58 3.97
N GLY A 17 5.21 -3.42 3.80
CA GLY A 17 5.12 -2.37 4.81
C GLY A 17 4.64 -2.82 6.19
N THR A 18 3.73 -3.79 6.28
CA THR A 18 3.26 -4.34 7.57
C THR A 18 4.39 -4.93 8.42
N GLY A 19 5.34 -5.65 7.82
CA GLY A 19 6.48 -6.21 8.57
C GLY A 19 7.41 -5.12 9.11
N ARG A 20 7.71 -4.10 8.29
CA ARG A 20 8.47 -2.91 8.72
C ARG A 20 7.76 -2.13 9.82
N HIS A 21 6.44 -1.94 9.71
CA HIS A 21 5.62 -1.28 10.72
C HIS A 21 5.61 -2.05 12.05
N VAL A 22 5.50 -3.39 12.02
CA VAL A 22 5.61 -4.22 13.23
C VAL A 22 7.02 -4.16 13.84
N ARG A 23 8.10 -4.10 13.05
CA ARG A 23 9.47 -3.89 13.56
C ARG A 23 9.62 -2.52 14.22
N MET A 24 9.10 -1.47 13.59
CA MET A 24 9.09 -0.10 14.12
C MET A 24 8.35 -0.06 15.46
N LEU A 25 7.13 -0.61 15.53
CA LEU A 25 6.37 -0.69 16.79
C LEU A 25 7.07 -1.53 17.85
N ALA A 26 7.68 -2.65 17.48
CA ALA A 26 8.44 -3.49 18.41
C ALA A 26 9.61 -2.72 19.05
N ALA A 27 10.44 -2.06 18.24
CA ALA A 27 11.55 -1.24 18.73
C ALA A 27 11.07 -0.01 19.51
N GLY A 28 9.99 0.63 19.07
CA GLY A 28 9.37 1.76 19.77
C GLY A 28 8.87 1.40 21.16
N LEU A 29 8.09 0.33 21.27
CA LEU A 29 7.52 -0.14 22.53
C LEU A 29 8.58 -0.68 23.49
N ALA A 30 9.60 -1.39 22.98
CA ALA A 30 10.74 -1.86 23.78
C ALA A 30 11.54 -0.69 24.38
N ARG A 31 11.79 0.39 23.61
CA ARG A 31 12.44 1.62 24.11
C ARG A 31 11.61 2.35 25.18
N HIS A 32 10.29 2.23 25.15
CA HIS A 32 9.39 2.74 26.19
C HIS A 32 9.29 1.81 27.42
N GLY A 33 10.07 0.72 27.48
CA GLY A 33 10.12 -0.20 28.61
C GLY A 33 9.04 -1.28 28.62
N HIS A 34 8.26 -1.41 27.54
CA HIS A 34 7.23 -2.45 27.44
C HIS A 34 7.83 -3.81 27.06
N ARG A 35 7.24 -4.90 27.58
CA ARG A 35 7.65 -6.26 27.24
C ARG A 35 6.96 -6.69 25.95
N VAL A 36 7.67 -6.63 24.83
CA VAL A 36 7.13 -6.97 23.51
C VAL A 36 7.37 -8.43 23.15
N VAL A 37 6.33 -9.10 22.66
CA VAL A 37 6.44 -10.37 21.91
C VAL A 37 5.83 -10.20 20.52
N VAL A 38 6.53 -10.68 19.49
CA VAL A 38 6.02 -10.74 18.11
C VAL A 38 5.65 -12.18 17.77
N ILE A 39 4.46 -12.36 17.19
CA ILE A 39 3.84 -13.66 16.93
C ILE A 39 3.47 -13.76 15.45
N GLY A 40 4.14 -14.63 14.70
CA GLY A 40 3.88 -14.81 13.27
C GLY A 40 4.68 -15.94 12.62
N PRO A 41 4.61 -16.10 11.28
CA PRO A 41 5.40 -17.09 10.55
C PRO A 41 6.90 -16.77 10.65
N ARG A 42 7.73 -17.80 10.80
CA ARG A 42 9.19 -17.68 10.94
C ARG A 42 9.87 -16.84 9.84
N SER A 43 9.37 -16.92 8.61
CA SER A 43 9.88 -16.11 7.49
C SER A 43 9.74 -14.59 7.70
N THR A 44 8.88 -14.14 8.62
CA THR A 44 8.80 -12.71 8.98
C THR A 44 9.90 -12.30 9.96
N GLU A 45 10.34 -13.16 10.89
CA GLU A 45 11.57 -12.91 11.68
C GLU A 45 12.79 -12.88 10.76
N GLU A 46 12.91 -13.85 9.85
CA GLU A 46 14.02 -13.93 8.89
C GLU A 46 14.05 -12.75 7.90
N SER A 47 12.93 -12.03 7.71
CA SER A 47 12.83 -10.86 6.83
C SER A 47 12.89 -9.51 7.57
N PHE A 48 12.57 -9.47 8.87
CA PHE A 48 12.34 -8.22 9.62
C PHE A 48 12.99 -8.17 11.01
N ASP A 49 13.67 -9.23 11.47
CA ASP A 49 14.52 -9.27 12.67
C ASP A 49 13.86 -8.58 13.89
N PHE A 50 12.76 -9.15 14.38
CA PHE A 50 12.05 -8.60 15.54
C PHE A 50 12.84 -8.84 16.84
N THR A 51 13.73 -9.84 16.87
CA THR A 51 14.64 -10.06 18.00
C THR A 51 15.73 -8.99 18.12
N GLY A 52 16.40 -8.60 17.03
CA GLY A 52 17.29 -7.43 16.99
C GLY A 52 16.57 -6.09 17.18
N ALA A 53 15.26 -6.04 16.94
CA ALA A 53 14.41 -4.91 17.33
C ALA A 53 14.06 -4.87 18.84
N GLY A 54 14.54 -5.82 19.65
CA GLY A 54 14.34 -5.86 21.10
C GLY A 54 13.06 -6.56 21.58
N ALA A 55 12.34 -7.26 20.71
CA ALA A 55 11.20 -8.08 21.09
C ALA A 55 11.57 -9.56 21.23
N ARG A 56 10.73 -10.34 21.92
CA ARG A 56 10.78 -11.81 21.82
C ARG A 56 10.01 -12.26 20.57
N PHE A 57 10.56 -13.16 19.75
CA PHE A 57 9.78 -13.81 18.70
C PHE A 57 9.14 -15.13 19.17
N VAL A 58 7.95 -15.45 18.64
CA VAL A 58 7.28 -16.76 18.79
C VAL A 58 6.68 -17.18 17.45
N GLU A 59 7.16 -18.30 16.91
CA GLU A 59 6.66 -18.83 15.64
C GLU A 59 5.21 -19.34 15.77
N VAL A 60 4.31 -18.80 14.93
CA VAL A 60 2.93 -19.29 14.75
C VAL A 60 2.58 -19.22 13.26
N PRO A 61 2.18 -20.33 12.61
CA PRO A 61 1.92 -20.36 11.17
C PRO A 61 0.58 -19.68 10.81
N VAL A 62 0.62 -18.36 10.61
CA VAL A 62 -0.51 -17.55 10.13
C VAL A 62 -0.37 -17.31 8.62
N SER A 63 -0.93 -18.23 7.83
CA SER A 63 -0.94 -18.17 6.36
C SER A 63 -2.01 -17.23 5.79
N ASP A 64 -1.80 -16.74 4.56
CA ASP A 64 -2.82 -15.97 3.83
C ASP A 64 -4.10 -16.79 3.59
N ARG A 65 -3.93 -18.04 3.13
CA ARG A 65 -5.04 -18.96 2.81
C ARG A 65 -5.58 -19.63 4.09
N PRO A 66 -6.90 -19.59 4.34
CA PRO A 66 -7.56 -20.36 5.40
C PRO A 66 -7.37 -21.87 5.26
N HIS A 67 -7.17 -22.57 6.38
CA HIS A 67 -7.00 -24.02 6.42
C HIS A 67 -7.36 -24.55 7.83
N PRO A 68 -8.52 -25.19 8.05
CA PRO A 68 -9.09 -25.43 9.38
C PRO A 68 -8.13 -26.02 10.43
N VAL A 69 -7.35 -27.05 10.08
CA VAL A 69 -6.41 -27.70 11.03
C VAL A 69 -5.24 -26.79 11.39
N ASN A 70 -4.77 -25.95 10.45
CA ASN A 70 -3.62 -25.08 10.67
C ASN A 70 -4.04 -23.81 11.40
N ASP A 71 -5.22 -23.27 11.06
CA ASP A 71 -5.85 -22.17 11.78
C ASP A 71 -6.16 -22.56 13.24
N ALA A 72 -6.66 -23.78 13.50
CA ALA A 72 -6.87 -24.29 14.85
C ALA A 72 -5.55 -24.47 15.64
N ARG A 73 -4.49 -24.97 15.00
CA ARG A 73 -3.14 -25.05 15.58
C ARG A 73 -2.58 -23.65 15.89
N ALA A 74 -2.76 -22.70 14.98
CA ALA A 74 -2.34 -21.31 15.16
C ALA A 74 -3.07 -20.64 16.34
N VAL A 75 -4.39 -20.81 16.44
CA VAL A 75 -5.20 -20.35 17.59
C VAL A 75 -4.72 -20.98 18.90
N ALA A 76 -4.40 -22.28 18.91
CA ALA A 76 -3.93 -22.98 20.10
C ALA A 76 -2.52 -22.57 20.54
N ALA A 77 -1.61 -22.27 19.59
CA ALA A 77 -0.27 -21.74 19.87
C ALA A 77 -0.34 -20.29 20.34
N MET A 78 -1.09 -19.44 19.63
CA MET A 78 -1.30 -18.04 19.96
C MET A 78 -1.92 -17.86 21.35
N ARG A 79 -2.93 -18.67 21.70
CA ARG A 79 -3.54 -18.69 23.06
C ARG A 79 -2.54 -18.99 24.18
N ARG A 80 -1.46 -19.74 23.91
CA ARG A 80 -0.37 -19.96 24.87
C ARG A 80 0.55 -18.74 24.93
N ALA A 81 0.94 -18.20 23.78
CA ALA A 81 1.82 -17.04 23.67
C ALA A 81 1.22 -15.75 24.26
N THR A 82 -0.09 -15.55 24.11
CA THR A 82 -0.82 -14.36 24.63
C THR A 82 -1.41 -14.56 26.03
N ARG A 83 -1.08 -15.66 26.74
CA ARG A 83 -1.63 -15.95 28.08
C ARG A 83 -1.33 -14.84 29.11
N GLU A 84 -0.19 -14.19 28.95
CA GLU A 84 0.31 -13.11 29.81
C GLU A 84 0.32 -11.74 29.10
N ALA A 85 -0.37 -11.60 27.96
CA ALA A 85 -0.51 -10.31 27.31
C ALA A 85 -1.50 -9.42 28.09
N ASP A 86 -1.16 -8.14 28.25
CA ASP A 86 -2.09 -7.09 28.68
C ASP A 86 -2.82 -6.53 27.46
N VAL A 87 -2.10 -6.43 26.33
CA VAL A 87 -2.64 -6.05 25.02
C VAL A 87 -2.17 -7.03 23.95
N VAL A 88 -3.09 -7.43 23.06
CA VAL A 88 -2.75 -8.10 21.81
C VAL A 88 -3.11 -7.17 20.66
N HIS A 89 -2.14 -6.82 19.83
CA HIS A 89 -2.32 -5.96 18.67
C HIS A 89 -2.04 -6.74 17.39
N ALA A 90 -3.10 -7.11 16.67
CA ALA A 90 -3.01 -7.90 15.45
C ALA A 90 -3.05 -7.04 14.17
N HIS A 91 -2.21 -7.41 13.20
CA HIS A 91 -1.97 -6.66 11.98
C HIS A 91 -2.50 -7.45 10.77
N GLY A 92 -3.59 -6.96 10.18
CA GLY A 92 -4.31 -7.61 9.09
C GLY A 92 -5.44 -8.55 9.54
N LEU A 93 -6.43 -8.71 8.67
CA LEU A 93 -7.71 -9.37 8.97
C LEU A 93 -7.57 -10.83 9.44
N ARG A 94 -6.71 -11.63 8.79
CA ARG A 94 -6.43 -13.02 9.18
C ARG A 94 -5.83 -13.11 10.60
N ALA A 95 -4.82 -12.29 10.89
CA ALA A 95 -4.20 -12.23 12.21
C ALA A 95 -5.19 -11.81 13.30
N GLY A 96 -5.99 -10.76 13.04
CA GLY A 96 -7.03 -10.28 13.94
C GLY A 96 -8.10 -11.32 14.25
N ALA A 97 -8.58 -12.06 13.23
CA ALA A 97 -9.58 -13.10 13.42
C ALA A 97 -9.05 -14.32 14.21
N LEU A 98 -7.79 -14.73 14.00
CA LEU A 98 -7.17 -15.79 14.79
C LEU A 98 -6.89 -15.33 16.24
N ALA A 99 -6.47 -14.09 16.45
CA ALA A 99 -6.32 -13.49 17.79
C ALA A 99 -7.66 -13.43 18.55
N ALA A 100 -8.74 -13.01 17.87
CA ALA A 100 -10.11 -13.00 18.40
C ALA A 100 -10.63 -14.40 18.84
N LEU A 101 -10.09 -15.48 18.27
CA LEU A 101 -10.39 -16.87 18.67
C LEU A 101 -9.43 -17.36 19.77
N ALA A 102 -8.16 -16.96 19.72
CA ALA A 102 -7.16 -17.25 20.76
C ALA A 102 -7.53 -16.61 22.11
N LEU A 103 -8.15 -15.43 22.10
CA LEU A 103 -8.51 -14.66 23.29
C LEU A 103 -9.91 -14.92 23.86
N VAL A 104 -10.69 -15.88 23.34
CA VAL A 104 -11.97 -16.25 23.95
C VAL A 104 -11.74 -16.76 25.39
N GLY A 105 -12.24 -16.03 26.38
CA GLY A 105 -12.00 -16.27 27.81
C GLY A 105 -10.73 -15.60 28.38
N GLY A 106 -9.99 -14.84 27.58
CA GLY A 106 -8.81 -14.07 28.00
C GLY A 106 -9.15 -12.76 28.72
N ARG A 107 -8.11 -12.03 29.16
CA ARG A 107 -8.24 -10.71 29.79
C ARG A 107 -7.57 -9.55 29.04
N ALA A 108 -6.69 -9.85 28.07
CA ALA A 108 -5.98 -8.87 27.25
C ALA A 108 -6.96 -8.05 26.38
N ARG A 109 -6.68 -6.76 26.19
CA ARG A 109 -7.38 -5.91 25.22
C ARG A 109 -6.96 -6.30 23.81
N LEU A 110 -7.92 -6.55 22.91
CA LEU A 110 -7.65 -6.88 21.52
C LEU A 110 -7.77 -5.64 20.62
N VAL A 111 -6.64 -5.18 20.09
CA VAL A 111 -6.56 -4.15 19.04
C VAL A 111 -6.30 -4.84 17.70
N VAL A 112 -6.98 -4.43 16.63
CA VAL A 112 -6.76 -4.98 15.28
C VAL A 112 -6.58 -3.86 14.26
N THR A 113 -5.40 -3.75 13.66
CA THR A 113 -5.14 -2.81 12.55
C THR A 113 -5.40 -3.49 11.20
N LEU A 114 -6.24 -2.89 10.37
CA LEU A 114 -6.55 -3.32 9.01
C LEU A 114 -5.79 -2.43 8.01
N HIS A 115 -4.86 -3.04 7.26
CA HIS A 115 -3.94 -2.32 6.36
C HIS A 115 -4.40 -2.22 4.89
N ASN A 116 -5.41 -2.98 4.47
CA ASN A 116 -5.94 -2.98 3.10
C ASN A 116 -7.39 -3.47 3.11
N ALA A 117 -8.24 -2.89 2.25
CA ALA A 117 -9.50 -3.51 1.86
C ALA A 117 -9.22 -4.76 1.02
N LEU A 118 -9.81 -5.90 1.38
CA LEU A 118 -9.71 -7.15 0.63
C LEU A 118 -10.94 -7.32 -0.27
N THR A 119 -10.88 -6.69 -1.43
CA THR A 119 -11.89 -6.71 -2.50
C THR A 119 -11.94 -8.06 -3.25
N ALA A 120 -12.18 -9.14 -2.52
CA ALA A 120 -12.38 -10.47 -3.07
C ALA A 120 -13.87 -10.80 -3.24
N SER A 121 -14.22 -11.46 -4.36
CA SER A 121 -15.57 -11.90 -4.69
C SER A 121 -15.76 -13.41 -4.43
N GLY A 122 -16.98 -13.90 -4.66
CA GLY A 122 -17.32 -15.33 -4.56
C GLY A 122 -17.03 -15.96 -3.18
N ALA A 123 -16.63 -17.23 -3.18
CA ALA A 123 -16.33 -17.97 -1.95
C ALA A 123 -15.23 -17.34 -1.10
N ILE A 124 -14.23 -16.69 -1.72
CA ILE A 124 -13.15 -16.01 -1.01
C ILE A 124 -13.69 -14.78 -0.27
N GLY A 125 -14.53 -13.97 -0.94
CA GLY A 125 -15.24 -12.84 -0.33
C GLY A 125 -16.15 -13.27 0.83
N ALA A 126 -16.87 -14.40 0.67
CA ALA A 126 -17.72 -14.96 1.73
C ALA A 126 -16.92 -15.34 2.99
N VAL A 127 -15.74 -15.94 2.84
CA VAL A 127 -14.85 -16.27 3.97
C VAL A 127 -14.28 -15.01 4.61
N TYR A 128 -13.83 -14.02 3.84
CA TYR A 128 -13.37 -12.75 4.43
C TYR A 128 -14.49 -12.04 5.21
N GLY A 129 -15.73 -12.01 4.69
CA GLY A 129 -16.87 -11.47 5.44
C GLY A 129 -17.18 -12.21 6.75
N VAL A 130 -16.83 -13.49 6.88
CA VAL A 130 -16.86 -14.20 8.17
C VAL A 130 -15.75 -13.73 9.10
N LEU A 131 -14.52 -13.55 8.60
CA LEU A 131 -13.39 -13.05 9.39
C LEU A 131 -13.63 -11.60 9.88
N GLU A 132 -14.22 -10.74 9.05
CA GLU A 132 -14.58 -9.37 9.43
C GLU A 132 -15.63 -9.35 10.54
N ARG A 133 -16.68 -10.19 10.41
CA ARG A 133 -17.69 -10.38 11.46
C ARG A 133 -17.13 -10.99 12.75
N ILE A 134 -16.05 -11.76 12.69
CA ILE A 134 -15.32 -12.23 13.88
C ILE A 134 -14.57 -11.06 14.53
N VAL A 135 -13.82 -10.27 13.75
CA VAL A 135 -13.05 -9.13 14.27
C VAL A 135 -13.97 -8.07 14.87
N ALA A 136 -15.00 -7.61 14.15
CA ALA A 136 -15.91 -6.57 14.64
C ALA A 136 -16.54 -6.94 16.00
N ARG A 137 -16.96 -8.19 16.17
CA ARG A 137 -17.63 -8.67 17.39
C ARG A 137 -16.68 -9.01 18.56
N ARG A 138 -15.35 -8.98 18.36
CA ARG A 138 -14.37 -9.51 19.34
C ARG A 138 -13.16 -8.63 19.58
N ALA A 139 -12.78 -7.75 18.66
CA ALA A 139 -11.82 -6.70 18.94
C ALA A 139 -12.47 -5.67 19.88
N ASP A 140 -11.70 -5.20 20.84
CA ASP A 140 -12.11 -4.08 21.69
C ASP A 140 -11.90 -2.74 20.96
N LEU A 141 -10.94 -2.69 20.03
CA LEU A 141 -10.68 -1.59 19.10
C LEU A 141 -10.26 -2.11 17.72
N VAL A 142 -10.84 -1.55 16.66
CA VAL A 142 -10.39 -1.74 15.28
C VAL A 142 -9.79 -0.44 14.73
N LEU A 143 -8.57 -0.50 14.21
CA LEU A 143 -7.92 0.61 13.54
C LEU A 143 -7.93 0.37 12.02
N GLY A 144 -8.49 1.30 11.24
CA GLY A 144 -8.40 1.26 9.77
C GLY A 144 -7.35 2.23 9.27
N VAL A 145 -6.54 1.86 8.28
CA VAL A 145 -5.64 2.84 7.62
C VAL A 145 -6.39 3.82 6.70
N SER A 146 -7.70 3.66 6.54
CA SER A 146 -8.54 4.44 5.62
C SER A 146 -10.00 4.47 6.10
N ARG A 147 -10.76 5.49 5.67
CA ARG A 147 -12.16 5.67 6.12
C ARG A 147 -13.07 4.52 5.71
N ASP A 148 -12.98 4.04 4.48
CA ASP A 148 -13.77 2.90 3.98
C ASP A 148 -13.62 1.64 4.86
N LEU A 149 -12.41 1.37 5.36
CA LEU A 149 -12.16 0.30 6.33
C LEU A 149 -12.83 0.57 7.68
N THR A 150 -12.77 1.81 8.19
CA THR A 150 -13.42 2.15 9.46
C THR A 150 -14.94 2.11 9.37
N GLU A 151 -15.53 2.67 8.32
CA GLU A 151 -16.96 2.70 8.07
C GLU A 151 -17.53 1.29 7.90
N ARG A 152 -16.84 0.42 7.13
CA ARG A 152 -17.18 -1.00 6.98
C ARG A 152 -17.18 -1.74 8.31
N MET A 153 -16.21 -1.48 9.19
CA MET A 153 -16.13 -2.16 10.49
C MET A 153 -17.17 -1.63 11.49
N THR A 154 -17.46 -0.33 11.46
CA THR A 154 -18.60 0.27 12.19
C THR A 154 -19.93 -0.35 11.74
N ALA A 155 -20.16 -0.47 10.42
CA ALA A 155 -21.36 -1.10 9.86
C ALA A 155 -21.51 -2.60 10.20
N LEU A 156 -20.39 -3.29 10.49
CA LEU A 156 -20.38 -4.66 10.98
C LEU A 156 -20.56 -4.79 12.51
N GLY A 157 -20.73 -3.66 13.22
CA GLY A 157 -20.95 -3.61 14.66
C GLY A 157 -19.68 -3.71 15.50
N ALA A 158 -18.57 -3.12 15.04
CA ALA A 158 -17.36 -3.00 15.85
C ALA A 158 -17.57 -2.08 17.07
N ARG A 159 -16.96 -2.43 18.21
CA ARG A 159 -17.14 -1.76 19.52
C ARG A 159 -16.57 -0.35 19.57
N GLU A 160 -15.34 -0.20 19.10
CA GLU A 160 -14.56 1.03 19.06
C GLU A 160 -13.81 0.98 17.73
N VAL A 161 -13.82 2.09 16.98
CA VAL A 161 -13.18 2.19 15.67
C VAL A 161 -12.44 3.51 15.56
N GLY A 162 -11.22 3.48 15.01
CA GLY A 162 -10.41 4.69 14.77
C GLY A 162 -9.57 4.57 13.50
N LEU A 163 -8.97 5.68 13.08
CA LEU A 163 -7.96 5.68 12.02
C LEU A 163 -6.58 5.35 12.60
N ALA A 164 -5.83 4.51 11.89
CA ALA A 164 -4.44 4.18 12.22
C ALA A 164 -3.50 5.31 11.78
N VAL A 165 -2.56 5.71 12.63
CA VAL A 165 -1.46 6.59 12.23
C VAL A 165 -0.42 5.77 11.46
N VAL A 166 -0.39 5.94 10.14
CA VAL A 166 0.59 5.31 9.26
C VAL A 166 1.78 6.27 9.11
N PRO A 167 2.99 5.92 9.58
CA PRO A 167 4.13 6.80 9.46
C PRO A 167 4.57 6.92 7.99
N ALA A 168 5.05 8.09 7.61
CA ALA A 168 5.79 8.25 6.36
C ALA A 168 7.12 7.47 6.41
N PRO A 169 7.57 6.85 5.30
CA PRO A 169 8.87 6.20 5.25
C PRO A 169 9.99 7.25 5.32
N PRO A 170 11.16 6.93 5.90
CA PRO A 170 12.31 7.81 5.84
C PRO A 170 12.76 8.00 4.39
N LEU A 171 12.77 9.25 3.91
CA LEU A 171 13.34 9.57 2.61
C LEU A 171 14.84 9.23 2.59
N ARG A 172 15.27 8.58 1.52
CA ARG A 172 16.69 8.46 1.18
C ARG A 172 17.12 9.71 0.40
N PRO A 173 18.38 10.16 0.52
CA PRO A 173 18.85 11.35 -0.17
C PRO A 173 18.82 11.15 -1.69
N VAL A 174 18.66 12.27 -2.42
CA VAL A 174 18.92 12.36 -3.86
C VAL A 174 20.44 12.21 -4.06
N THR A 175 20.86 11.29 -4.92
CA THR A 175 22.27 10.97 -5.20
C THR A 175 22.71 11.44 -6.59
N ARG A 176 21.78 11.64 -7.53
CA ARG A 176 22.06 12.01 -8.93
C ARG A 176 21.41 13.33 -9.34
N PRO A 177 22.04 14.16 -10.18
CA PRO A 177 21.40 15.36 -10.74
C PRO A 177 20.16 14.99 -11.55
N ALA A 178 19.02 15.64 -11.27
CA ALA A 178 17.75 15.34 -11.94
C ALA A 178 17.83 15.38 -13.49
N ALA A 179 18.64 16.27 -14.06
CA ALA A 179 18.83 16.35 -15.52
C ALA A 179 19.51 15.11 -16.13
N GLU A 180 20.44 14.47 -15.41
CA GLU A 180 21.11 13.23 -15.83
C GLU A 180 20.11 12.06 -15.89
N VAL A 181 19.30 11.94 -14.83
CA VAL A 181 18.23 10.95 -14.71
C VAL A 181 17.17 11.17 -15.78
N ARG A 182 16.78 12.42 -16.05
CA ARG A 182 15.88 12.75 -17.18
C ARG A 182 16.48 12.34 -18.52
N ALA A 183 17.77 12.56 -18.76
CA ALA A 183 18.44 12.10 -19.98
C ALA A 183 18.52 10.56 -20.11
N GLU A 184 18.61 9.80 -19.02
CA GLU A 184 18.45 8.33 -19.00
C GLU A 184 17.00 7.91 -19.33
N LEU A 185 16.02 8.60 -18.76
CA LEU A 185 14.59 8.31 -18.96
C LEU A 185 14.11 8.69 -20.37
N LEU A 186 14.65 9.75 -20.98
CA LEU A 186 14.24 10.22 -22.32
C LEU A 186 14.95 9.52 -23.49
N ARG A 187 16.20 9.07 -23.34
CA ARG A 187 16.93 8.34 -24.41
C ARG A 187 16.36 6.96 -24.73
N GLY A 188 15.54 6.39 -23.84
CA GLY A 188 15.19 4.96 -23.88
C GLY A 188 16.35 4.08 -23.42
N ASN A 189 16.07 2.78 -23.23
CA ASN A 189 17.09 1.80 -23.56
C ASN A 189 17.01 1.67 -25.08
N GLY A 190 18.06 2.04 -25.80
CA GLY A 190 18.15 1.69 -27.22
C GLY A 190 18.00 0.17 -27.36
N ALA A 191 17.36 -0.29 -28.43
CA ALA A 191 17.40 -1.71 -28.78
C ALA A 191 18.88 -2.12 -28.87
N VAL A 192 19.26 -3.16 -28.13
CA VAL A 192 20.58 -3.78 -28.33
C VAL A 192 20.53 -4.41 -29.70
N ASP A 193 21.25 -3.82 -30.65
CA ASP A 193 21.40 -4.38 -31.99
C ASP A 193 21.98 -5.80 -31.87
N PRO A 194 21.26 -6.84 -32.34
CA PRO A 194 21.76 -8.22 -32.25
C PRO A 194 23.02 -8.45 -33.11
N ALA A 195 23.43 -7.50 -33.96
CA ALA A 195 24.72 -7.52 -34.66
C ALA A 195 25.89 -6.92 -33.85
N ALA A 196 25.65 -6.23 -32.73
CA ALA A 196 26.68 -5.62 -31.90
C ALA A 196 27.35 -6.66 -30.97
N GLY A 197 28.35 -7.36 -31.49
CA GLY A 197 29.05 -8.45 -30.79
C GLY A 197 29.68 -8.06 -29.45
N VAL A 198 29.49 -8.91 -28.44
CA VAL A 198 30.01 -8.72 -27.07
C VAL A 198 31.54 -8.88 -27.03
N PRO A 199 32.31 -7.89 -26.53
CA PRO A 199 33.72 -8.08 -26.21
C PRO A 199 33.88 -9.08 -25.07
N GLY A 200 34.64 -10.15 -25.30
CA GLY A 200 34.70 -11.30 -24.39
C GLY A 200 35.33 -10.99 -23.03
N GLY A 201 34.51 -11.05 -21.96
CA GLY A 201 34.99 -11.09 -20.57
C GLY A 201 35.27 -12.52 -20.11
N THR A 202 36.50 -12.80 -19.67
CA THR A 202 36.92 -14.14 -19.22
C THR A 202 36.30 -14.54 -17.89
N ALA A 203 35.62 -15.69 -17.85
CA ALA A 203 35.16 -16.31 -16.60
C ALA A 203 36.34 -16.98 -15.84
N PRO A 204 36.39 -16.90 -14.49
CA PRO A 204 37.37 -17.63 -13.70
C PRO A 204 37.04 -19.13 -13.66
N GLY A 205 38.06 -19.99 -13.75
CA GLY A 205 37.88 -21.44 -13.82
C GLY A 205 37.54 -22.09 -12.48
N GLY A 206 36.51 -22.94 -12.46
CA GLY A 206 36.22 -23.87 -11.36
C GLY A 206 36.86 -25.24 -11.61
N THR A 207 37.71 -25.70 -10.69
CA THR A 207 38.34 -27.03 -10.76
C THR A 207 37.42 -28.11 -10.19
N ALA A 208 37.41 -29.28 -10.82
CA ALA A 208 36.62 -30.44 -10.39
C ALA A 208 37.48 -31.70 -10.21
N PRO A 209 37.24 -32.50 -9.16
CA PRO A 209 37.40 -33.95 -9.16
C PRO A 209 36.07 -34.62 -9.62
N GLY A 210 36.01 -35.78 -10.25
CA GLY A 210 36.98 -36.88 -10.28
C GLY A 210 36.69 -37.86 -9.13
N GLY A 211 36.03 -39.00 -9.30
CA GLY A 211 35.40 -39.57 -10.49
C GLY A 211 35.56 -41.10 -10.54
N THR A 212 34.58 -41.85 -10.01
CA THR A 212 34.61 -43.32 -9.98
C THR A 212 33.22 -43.95 -10.11
N ALA A 213 33.08 -44.85 -11.07
CA ALA A 213 32.15 -46.00 -11.07
C ALA A 213 33.01 -47.25 -11.32
N PRO A 214 32.58 -48.48 -10.93
CA PRO A 214 31.62 -49.20 -11.78
C PRO A 214 30.66 -50.14 -11.00
N GLY A 215 29.80 -50.84 -11.74
CA GLY A 215 29.03 -51.99 -11.22
C GLY A 215 27.58 -52.00 -11.71
N GLY A 216 27.22 -52.93 -12.59
CA GLY A 216 25.86 -53.09 -13.09
C GLY A 216 25.46 -54.56 -13.23
N THR A 217 24.23 -54.88 -12.82
CA THR A 217 23.59 -56.19 -13.02
C THR A 217 22.07 -56.03 -13.10
N THR A 218 21.51 -56.30 -14.28
CA THR A 218 20.14 -56.81 -14.50
C THR A 218 20.16 -58.35 -14.43
N PRO A 219 19.03 -59.12 -14.33
CA PRO A 219 17.72 -58.83 -14.92
C PRO A 219 16.41 -59.29 -14.20
N GLY A 220 15.26 -58.82 -14.72
CA GLY A 220 14.11 -59.70 -15.04
C GLY A 220 12.83 -59.63 -14.17
N GLY A 221 11.67 -59.52 -14.83
CA GLY A 221 10.38 -60.08 -14.34
C GLY A 221 9.13 -59.16 -14.35
N ALA A 222 8.11 -59.53 -15.16
CA ALA A 222 6.68 -59.13 -15.12
C ALA A 222 6.33 -57.62 -15.34
N GLN A 223 5.31 -57.13 -16.06
CA GLN A 223 3.96 -57.57 -16.52
C GLN A 223 2.92 -57.75 -15.39
N ALA A 224 1.68 -57.25 -15.44
CA ALA A 224 0.95 -56.30 -16.33
C ALA A 224 -0.16 -55.62 -15.45
N ASP A 225 -1.18 -54.85 -15.88
CA ASP A 225 -1.75 -54.41 -17.17
C ASP A 225 -2.54 -53.07 -16.90
N GLY A 226 -3.55 -52.55 -17.60
CA GLY A 226 -4.28 -52.92 -18.84
C GLY A 226 -5.65 -52.21 -18.94
N ALA A 227 -6.00 -51.66 -20.12
CA ALA A 227 -7.28 -50.97 -20.46
C ALA A 227 -7.63 -49.71 -19.61
N GLY A 228 -8.51 -48.78 -20.01
CA GLY A 228 -9.42 -48.64 -21.16
C GLY A 228 -10.85 -48.24 -20.70
N SER A 229 -11.69 -47.44 -21.38
CA SER A 229 -11.62 -46.79 -22.70
C SER A 229 -12.64 -45.62 -22.79
N GLY A 230 -12.62 -44.82 -23.87
CA GLY A 230 -13.71 -43.88 -24.25
C GLY A 230 -14.94 -44.57 -24.84
N PRO A 231 -16.05 -43.85 -25.13
CA PRO A 231 -16.16 -43.03 -26.36
C PRO A 231 -16.75 -41.61 -26.13
N SER A 232 -16.75 -40.60 -27.02
CA SER A 232 -16.48 -40.41 -28.47
C SER A 232 -17.73 -40.23 -29.38
N GLY A 233 -17.76 -39.08 -30.09
CA GLY A 233 -18.77 -38.68 -31.11
C GLY A 233 -19.94 -37.85 -30.56
N SER A 234 -20.59 -36.92 -31.27
CA SER A 234 -20.30 -36.15 -32.52
C SER A 234 -21.29 -34.95 -32.50
N GLY A 235 -21.04 -33.74 -33.01
CA GLY A 235 -20.30 -33.33 -34.20
C GLY A 235 -21.30 -32.90 -35.29
N LEU A 236 -21.70 -31.61 -35.33
CA LEU A 236 -22.42 -30.98 -36.45
C LEU A 236 -22.30 -29.44 -36.38
N ALA A 237 -22.48 -28.75 -37.52
CA ALA A 237 -22.33 -27.29 -37.65
C ALA A 237 -23.67 -26.61 -37.98
N GLY A 238 -23.84 -25.34 -37.59
CA GLY A 238 -25.09 -24.59 -37.81
C GLY A 238 -24.93 -23.07 -37.70
N SER A 239 -25.35 -22.38 -38.75
CA SER A 239 -25.30 -20.92 -38.95
C SER A 239 -26.10 -20.07 -37.96
N GLY A 240 -25.48 -18.99 -37.46
CA GLY A 240 -25.84 -17.61 -37.86
C GLY A 240 -27.07 -16.89 -37.29
N ARG A 241 -26.95 -15.55 -37.32
CA ARG A 241 -27.92 -14.49 -36.99
C ARG A 241 -28.18 -14.19 -35.50
N ALA A 242 -28.49 -12.92 -35.26
CA ALA A 242 -28.75 -12.33 -33.95
C ALA A 242 -30.27 -12.21 -33.68
N SER A 243 -30.62 -12.05 -32.40
CA SER A 243 -31.95 -11.62 -31.98
C SER A 243 -31.84 -10.63 -30.81
N SER A 244 -32.49 -9.48 -30.96
CA SER A 244 -32.68 -8.48 -29.90
C SER A 244 -33.94 -8.77 -29.08
N GLY A 245 -33.88 -8.54 -27.77
CA GLY A 245 -35.04 -8.48 -26.87
C GLY A 245 -34.55 -8.45 -25.42
N LEU A 246 -34.70 -7.39 -24.62
CA LEU A 246 -35.86 -6.55 -24.23
C LEU A 246 -36.58 -7.05 -22.96
N ALA A 247 -36.57 -6.15 -21.97
CA ALA A 247 -37.62 -5.87 -20.98
C ALA A 247 -37.92 -6.85 -19.84
N GLY A 248 -38.25 -6.24 -18.68
CA GLY A 248 -38.92 -6.86 -17.53
C GLY A 248 -38.09 -6.88 -16.24
N ALA A 249 -38.52 -6.29 -15.12
CA ALA A 249 -39.66 -5.39 -14.90
C ALA A 249 -39.46 -4.58 -13.58
N ASP A 250 -40.23 -3.51 -13.41
CA ASP A 250 -40.20 -2.60 -12.26
C ASP A 250 -40.89 -3.13 -10.98
N ALA A 251 -40.46 -2.63 -9.83
CA ALA A 251 -41.28 -2.32 -8.66
C ALA A 251 -40.50 -1.28 -7.81
N ALA A 252 -40.85 0.01 -7.83
CA ALA A 252 -41.97 0.66 -7.13
C ALA A 252 -41.78 0.77 -5.60
N GLY A 253 -42.03 1.90 -4.93
CA GLY A 253 -42.42 3.22 -5.44
C GLY A 253 -43.59 3.88 -4.70
N SER A 254 -43.34 4.41 -3.49
CA SER A 254 -44.26 5.27 -2.74
C SER A 254 -43.43 6.14 -1.75
N GLY A 255 -43.74 7.40 -1.42
CA GLY A 255 -44.91 8.24 -1.73
C GLY A 255 -45.92 8.27 -0.58
N ALA A 256 -46.30 9.42 0.00
CA ALA A 256 -45.90 10.81 -0.20
C ALA A 256 -46.29 11.69 1.04
N ALA A 257 -46.26 13.02 0.89
CA ALA A 257 -46.63 14.07 1.86
C ALA A 257 -45.63 14.34 3.04
N GLY A 258 -45.57 15.54 3.62
CA GLY A 258 -46.21 16.82 3.23
C GLY A 258 -46.29 17.85 4.38
N SER A 259 -46.31 19.15 4.06
CA SER A 259 -46.23 20.31 4.99
C SER A 259 -44.87 20.47 5.71
N GLY A 260 -44.46 21.66 6.19
CA GLY A 260 -45.06 23.00 6.06
C GLY A 260 -44.33 24.06 6.91
N ALA A 261 -44.63 25.35 6.66
CA ALA A 261 -44.10 26.54 7.35
C ALA A 261 -42.59 26.84 7.22
N ALA A 262 -42.07 28.02 7.61
CA ALA A 262 -42.47 29.42 7.37
C ALA A 262 -41.37 30.33 7.98
N GLY A 263 -41.24 31.57 7.51
CA GLY A 263 -40.04 32.39 7.73
C GLY A 263 -39.86 33.15 9.05
N SER A 264 -38.63 33.67 9.19
CA SER A 264 -38.21 34.92 9.86
C SER A 264 -38.31 35.09 11.39
N GLY A 265 -37.22 35.59 12.00
CA GLY A 265 -37.25 36.33 13.28
C GLY A 265 -35.89 36.46 14.00
N ALA A 266 -35.53 37.69 14.43
CA ALA A 266 -34.40 38.11 15.30
C ALA A 266 -32.95 37.69 14.91
N ALA A 267 -31.90 38.52 14.84
CA ALA A 267 -31.58 39.93 15.18
C ALA A 267 -31.07 40.25 16.61
N GLY A 268 -29.82 40.77 16.68
CA GLY A 268 -29.11 41.30 17.88
C GLY A 268 -28.51 40.22 18.80
N SER A 269 -27.45 40.46 19.60
CA SER A 269 -26.36 41.47 19.69
C SER A 269 -25.36 40.91 20.75
N GLY A 270 -24.12 41.37 21.00
CA GLY A 270 -23.23 42.44 20.50
C GLY A 270 -22.00 42.55 21.45
N GLY A 271 -20.98 43.35 21.11
CA GLY A 271 -19.75 43.55 21.93
C GLY A 271 -18.64 42.51 21.66
N ALA A 272 -17.38 42.79 21.31
CA ALA A 272 -16.44 43.93 21.46
C ALA A 272 -15.49 43.83 22.68
N GLY A 273 -14.19 44.11 22.42
CA GLY A 273 -13.08 44.03 23.39
C GLY A 273 -11.93 43.13 22.86
N SER A 274 -10.91 43.57 22.11
CA SER A 274 -9.98 44.72 22.19
C SER A 274 -8.57 44.25 22.56
N SER A 275 -7.63 44.31 21.60
CA SER A 275 -6.20 44.17 21.85
C SER A 275 -5.61 45.40 22.56
N PRO A 276 -4.44 45.27 23.18
CA PRO A 276 -3.38 46.28 23.08
C PRO A 276 -2.13 45.72 22.38
N ALA A 277 -1.16 46.57 22.08
CA ALA A 277 0.03 46.22 21.29
C ALA A 277 1.36 46.69 21.92
N SER A 278 2.44 46.07 21.47
CA SER A 278 3.81 46.59 21.31
C SER A 278 4.56 47.21 22.51
N SER A 279 5.54 46.45 23.01
CA SER A 279 6.96 46.85 23.12
C SER A 279 7.83 45.58 23.24
N GLY A 280 9.12 45.52 22.90
CA GLY A 280 10.00 46.54 22.33
C GLY A 280 11.32 46.66 23.10
N GLY A 281 12.33 45.85 22.77
CA GLY A 281 13.66 45.87 23.42
C GLY A 281 14.64 44.85 22.82
N ASP A 282 15.81 45.31 22.41
CA ASP A 282 16.81 44.60 21.60
C ASP A 282 17.77 43.65 22.35
N SER A 283 18.26 42.62 21.63
CA SER A 283 19.65 42.08 21.63
C SER A 283 20.28 41.60 22.97
N SER A 284 21.24 40.66 23.06
CA SER A 284 21.99 39.78 22.15
C SER A 284 22.18 38.44 22.91
N GLY A 285 22.58 37.29 22.37
CA GLY A 285 23.12 36.93 21.05
C GLY A 285 24.25 35.91 21.22
N ASP A 286 23.95 34.61 21.04
CA ASP A 286 24.96 33.54 20.92
C ASP A 286 24.34 32.35 20.16
N THR A 287 24.40 32.33 18.83
CA THR A 287 25.36 31.63 17.95
C THR A 287 25.35 30.08 17.96
N ALA A 288 25.13 29.54 16.75
CA ALA A 288 25.64 28.29 16.19
C ALA A 288 25.52 26.95 16.95
N SER A 289 24.46 26.19 16.62
CA SER A 289 24.59 24.78 16.18
C SER A 289 23.40 24.41 15.30
N GLY A 290 23.43 24.89 14.05
CA GLY A 290 22.36 24.65 13.07
C GLY A 290 22.54 23.33 12.34
N ASP A 291 21.82 22.29 12.73
CA ASP A 291 21.72 21.04 11.98
C ASP A 291 20.79 21.22 10.76
N THR A 292 21.30 21.91 9.74
CA THR A 292 20.59 22.07 8.46
C THR A 292 20.80 20.85 7.58
N ALA A 293 20.05 19.78 7.87
CA ALA A 293 19.87 18.67 6.94
C ALA A 293 19.50 19.22 5.55
N PRO A 294 20.09 18.69 4.46
CA PRO A 294 19.92 19.26 3.12
C PRO A 294 18.45 19.16 2.69
N ARG A 295 17.82 20.31 2.45
CA ARG A 295 16.45 20.36 1.93
C ARG A 295 16.41 19.64 0.58
N VAL A 296 15.60 18.59 0.49
CA VAL A 296 15.36 17.82 -0.74
C VAL A 296 15.06 18.80 -1.86
N GLY A 297 15.76 18.64 -3.00
CA GLY A 297 15.94 19.69 -4.00
C GLY A 297 14.64 20.39 -4.38
N ALA A 298 14.48 21.62 -3.90
CA ALA A 298 13.32 22.44 -4.21
C ALA A 298 13.13 22.49 -5.74
N ALA A 299 11.90 22.24 -6.20
CA ALA A 299 11.61 22.05 -7.61
C ALA A 299 11.92 23.31 -8.43
N ALA A 300 13.16 23.40 -8.94
CA ALA A 300 13.62 24.49 -9.78
C ALA A 300 12.67 24.69 -10.97
N ALA A 301 12.44 25.95 -11.33
CA ALA A 301 11.58 26.31 -12.45
C ALA A 301 12.10 25.63 -13.74
N ARG A 302 11.26 24.82 -14.37
CA ARG A 302 11.60 24.09 -15.61
C ARG A 302 11.05 24.87 -16.80
N GLU A 303 11.87 25.75 -17.33
CA GLU A 303 11.52 26.56 -18.50
C GLU A 303 11.63 25.76 -19.80
N GLY A 304 10.47 25.39 -20.37
CA GLY A 304 10.32 25.13 -21.81
C GLY A 304 10.77 23.77 -22.36
N ALA A 305 10.12 23.40 -23.47
CA ALA A 305 10.51 22.42 -24.50
C ALA A 305 10.82 20.94 -24.13
N GLU A 306 11.21 20.60 -22.89
CA GLU A 306 11.45 19.20 -22.53
C GLU A 306 10.15 18.37 -22.44
N ARG A 307 10.25 17.10 -22.85
CA ARG A 307 9.18 16.11 -22.72
C ARG A 307 8.84 15.87 -21.23
N PRO A 308 7.59 16.04 -20.78
CA PRO A 308 7.21 15.82 -19.39
C PRO A 308 7.38 14.36 -18.95
N ILE A 309 7.76 14.13 -17.68
CA ILE A 309 7.86 12.78 -17.11
C ILE A 309 6.82 12.56 -16.02
N VAL A 310 6.00 11.52 -16.18
CA VAL A 310 4.97 11.08 -15.22
C VAL A 310 5.40 9.77 -14.59
N LEU A 311 5.66 9.75 -13.27
CA LEU A 311 6.23 8.61 -12.55
C LEU A 311 5.18 7.85 -11.72
N SER A 312 5.18 6.53 -11.81
CA SER A 312 4.47 5.65 -10.87
C SER A 312 5.46 4.69 -10.19
N ASN A 313 5.74 4.89 -8.90
CA ASN A 313 6.54 3.96 -8.09
C ASN A 313 5.61 2.92 -7.41
N VAL A 314 5.35 1.79 -8.10
CA VAL A 314 4.38 0.76 -7.69
C VAL A 314 4.74 -0.65 -8.16
N ARG A 315 4.38 -1.67 -7.36
CA ARG A 315 4.45 -3.09 -7.76
C ARG A 315 3.53 -3.37 -8.95
N LEU A 316 3.99 -4.13 -9.94
CA LEU A 316 3.21 -4.49 -11.13
C LEU A 316 2.17 -5.58 -10.81
N ALA A 317 1.06 -5.17 -10.19
CA ALA A 317 -0.02 -6.05 -9.70
C ALA A 317 -1.40 -5.41 -9.90
N GLN A 318 -2.45 -6.24 -10.04
CA GLN A 318 -3.82 -5.81 -10.37
C GLN A 318 -4.35 -4.69 -9.45
N GLN A 319 -4.02 -4.77 -8.15
CA GLN A 319 -4.34 -3.78 -7.10
C GLN A 319 -3.96 -2.35 -7.50
N LYS A 320 -2.87 -2.17 -8.25
CA LYS A 320 -2.31 -0.88 -8.65
C LYS A 320 -2.92 -0.31 -9.93
N GLY A 321 -3.86 -1.01 -10.56
CA GLY A 321 -4.68 -0.47 -11.66
C GLY A 321 -3.90 0.07 -12.86
N LEU A 322 -2.73 -0.48 -13.15
CA LEU A 322 -1.84 0.03 -14.20
C LEU A 322 -2.46 0.00 -15.61
N ASP A 323 -3.48 -0.82 -15.84
CA ASP A 323 -4.34 -0.77 -17.02
C ASP A 323 -4.98 0.60 -17.24
N LEU A 324 -5.48 1.24 -16.18
CA LEU A 324 -6.06 2.59 -16.22
C LEU A 324 -5.02 3.68 -16.58
N LEU A 325 -3.76 3.46 -16.22
CA LEU A 325 -2.64 4.33 -16.64
C LEU A 325 -2.29 4.12 -18.10
N LEU A 326 -2.29 2.88 -18.61
CA LEU A 326 -2.10 2.62 -20.05
C LEU A 326 -3.23 3.25 -20.88
N ASP A 327 -4.48 3.15 -20.42
CA ASP A 327 -5.63 3.80 -21.04
C ASP A 327 -5.51 5.34 -21.04
N ALA A 328 -5.03 5.93 -19.93
CA ALA A 328 -4.78 7.37 -19.84
C ALA A 328 -3.60 7.80 -20.71
N ALA A 329 -2.52 7.02 -20.76
CA ALA A 329 -1.31 7.30 -21.56
C ALA A 329 -1.61 7.33 -23.07
N ARG A 330 -2.59 6.55 -23.53
CA ARG A 330 -3.12 6.56 -24.91
C ARG A 330 -3.87 7.85 -25.30
N GLY A 331 -4.25 8.69 -24.34
CA GLY A 331 -5.06 9.89 -24.59
C GLY A 331 -4.41 10.92 -25.53
N PRO A 332 -5.19 11.87 -26.10
CA PRO A 332 -4.62 12.96 -26.89
C PRO A 332 -3.83 13.92 -26.00
N TRP A 333 -2.52 14.01 -26.24
CA TRP A 333 -1.60 14.91 -25.55
C TRP A 333 -1.19 16.08 -26.43
N PRO A 334 -0.95 17.28 -25.86
CA PRO A 334 -0.21 18.32 -26.55
C PRO A 334 1.25 17.88 -26.71
N GLU A 335 1.89 18.22 -27.83
CA GLU A 335 3.31 17.95 -28.02
C GLU A 335 4.20 18.93 -27.22
N PRO A 336 5.31 18.48 -26.60
CA PRO A 336 5.80 17.10 -26.54
C PRO A 336 4.95 16.22 -25.60
N ALA A 337 4.38 15.13 -26.13
CA ALA A 337 3.51 14.24 -25.38
C ALA A 337 4.27 13.62 -24.18
N PRO A 338 3.69 13.52 -22.97
CA PRO A 338 4.40 12.99 -21.80
C PRO A 338 5.02 11.61 -21.99
N LEU A 339 6.07 11.31 -21.22
CA LEU A 339 6.60 9.98 -21.02
C LEU A 339 6.11 9.46 -19.66
N PHE A 340 5.41 8.34 -19.65
CA PHE A 340 5.04 7.63 -18.44
C PHE A 340 6.15 6.64 -18.07
N VAL A 341 6.59 6.65 -16.82
CA VAL A 341 7.64 5.75 -16.33
C VAL A 341 7.15 5.02 -15.10
N ILE A 342 7.22 3.69 -15.12
CA ILE A 342 6.73 2.83 -14.03
C ILE A 342 7.95 2.16 -13.40
N ALA A 343 8.23 2.54 -12.15
CA ALA A 343 9.26 1.95 -11.32
C ALA A 343 8.64 0.88 -10.42
N GLY A 344 9.25 -0.29 -10.38
CA GLY A 344 8.75 -1.49 -9.70
C GLY A 344 8.64 -2.69 -10.64
N ASP A 345 8.42 -3.87 -10.04
CA ASP A 345 8.23 -5.14 -10.76
C ASP A 345 7.05 -5.93 -10.18
N GLY A 346 6.65 -7.03 -10.81
CA GLY A 346 5.53 -7.87 -10.37
C GLY A 346 4.92 -8.75 -11.45
N PRO A 347 3.94 -9.60 -11.10
CA PRO A 347 3.37 -10.63 -11.99
C PRO A 347 2.68 -10.09 -13.24
N LEU A 348 2.39 -8.79 -13.35
CA LEU A 348 1.84 -8.19 -14.56
C LEU A 348 2.90 -7.67 -15.55
N ARG A 349 4.21 -7.83 -15.28
CA ARG A 349 5.28 -7.25 -16.12
C ARG A 349 5.12 -7.58 -17.61
N GLU A 350 5.01 -8.86 -17.95
CA GLU A 350 4.90 -9.28 -19.35
C GLU A 350 3.64 -8.78 -20.04
N GLU A 351 2.50 -8.78 -19.33
CA GLU A 351 1.22 -8.39 -19.89
C GLU A 351 1.17 -6.89 -20.16
N LEU A 352 1.69 -6.09 -19.22
CA LEU A 352 1.85 -4.65 -19.40
C LEU A 352 2.82 -4.35 -20.55
N GLN A 353 3.94 -5.09 -20.67
CA GLN A 353 4.89 -4.91 -21.76
C GLN A 353 4.26 -5.23 -23.13
N ARG A 354 3.63 -6.41 -23.27
CA ARG A 354 2.89 -6.80 -24.49
C ARG A 354 1.88 -5.73 -24.91
N ARG A 355 1.14 -5.15 -23.95
CA ARG A 355 0.17 -4.09 -24.22
C ARG A 355 0.81 -2.78 -24.64
N ILE A 356 1.89 -2.36 -23.98
CA ILE A 356 2.67 -1.16 -24.31
C ILE A 356 3.22 -1.27 -25.74
N ASP A 357 3.80 -2.41 -26.10
CA ASP A 357 4.42 -2.63 -27.41
C ASP A 357 3.35 -2.67 -28.52
N ALA A 358 2.25 -3.41 -28.31
CA ALA A 358 1.18 -3.53 -29.31
C ALA A 358 0.44 -2.20 -29.56
N GLU A 359 0.13 -1.44 -28.51
CA GLU A 359 -0.55 -0.13 -28.62
C GLU A 359 0.43 1.05 -28.83
N HIS A 360 1.75 0.78 -28.93
CA HIS A 360 2.82 1.77 -29.13
C HIS A 360 2.77 2.91 -28.08
N LEU A 361 2.48 2.56 -26.83
CA LEU A 361 2.17 3.54 -25.78
C LEU A 361 3.43 4.28 -25.29
N PRO A 362 3.31 5.56 -24.87
CA PRO A 362 4.43 6.36 -24.38
C PRO A 362 4.85 5.99 -22.94
N VAL A 363 5.09 4.71 -22.66
CA VAL A 363 5.28 4.13 -21.32
C VAL A 363 6.56 3.29 -21.24
N ARG A 364 7.35 3.42 -20.17
CA ARG A 364 8.52 2.56 -19.88
C ARG A 364 8.35 1.78 -18.57
N LEU A 365 8.54 0.46 -18.60
CA LEU A 365 8.63 -0.40 -17.42
C LEU A 365 10.08 -0.52 -16.94
N LEU A 366 10.48 0.32 -15.98
CA LEU A 366 11.87 0.39 -15.49
C LEU A 366 12.31 -0.86 -14.72
N GLY A 367 11.37 -1.67 -14.22
CA GLY A 367 11.65 -2.75 -13.28
C GLY A 367 11.94 -2.23 -11.87
N TRP A 368 12.43 -3.10 -11.00
CA TRP A 368 12.82 -2.69 -9.65
C TRP A 368 13.96 -1.67 -9.69
N ARG A 369 13.84 -0.59 -8.91
CA ARG A 369 14.80 0.49 -8.79
C ARG A 369 14.98 0.84 -7.32
N ASP A 370 16.22 1.09 -6.91
CA ASP A 370 16.58 1.64 -5.62
C ASP A 370 16.72 3.18 -5.66
N ASP A 371 17.01 3.79 -6.81
CA ASP A 371 17.15 5.24 -6.99
C ASP A 371 15.82 6.04 -7.04
N VAL A 372 14.77 5.55 -6.37
CA VAL A 372 13.45 6.23 -6.28
C VAL A 372 13.51 7.74 -5.94
N PRO A 373 14.38 8.23 -5.02
CA PRO A 373 14.51 9.68 -4.79
C PRO A 373 14.97 10.46 -6.02
N ASP A 374 15.88 9.88 -6.81
CA ASP A 374 16.42 10.47 -8.04
C ASP A 374 15.38 10.47 -9.15
N LEU A 375 14.57 9.40 -9.25
CA LEU A 375 13.41 9.33 -10.14
C LEU A 375 12.33 10.36 -9.77
N LEU A 376 12.05 10.57 -8.47
CA LEU A 376 11.12 11.59 -7.99
C LEU A 376 11.65 13.00 -8.31
N ALA A 377 12.93 13.27 -8.08
CA ALA A 377 13.56 14.54 -8.46
C ALA A 377 13.53 14.78 -9.98
N ALA A 378 13.60 13.73 -10.80
CA ALA A 378 13.48 13.80 -12.26
C ALA A 378 12.05 14.06 -12.77
N ALA A 379 11.03 13.60 -12.03
CA ALA A 379 9.62 13.65 -12.45
C ALA A 379 9.02 15.07 -12.50
N ASP A 380 7.89 15.18 -13.21
CA ASP A 380 7.06 16.40 -13.27
C ASP A 380 5.69 16.20 -12.60
N VAL A 381 5.18 14.97 -12.63
CA VAL A 381 3.97 14.52 -11.92
C VAL A 381 4.22 13.09 -11.42
N ALA A 382 3.69 12.74 -10.25
CA ALA A 382 3.64 11.37 -9.76
C ALA A 382 2.18 10.85 -9.78
N LEU A 383 1.97 9.60 -10.18
CA LEU A 383 0.66 9.05 -10.54
C LEU A 383 0.35 7.72 -9.81
N TRP A 384 -0.81 7.64 -9.14
CA TRP A 384 -1.34 6.40 -8.54
C TRP A 384 -2.71 6.03 -9.14
N PRO A 385 -2.77 5.06 -10.08
CA PRO A 385 -4.01 4.62 -10.72
C PRO A 385 -4.68 3.45 -9.97
N SER A 386 -4.47 3.34 -8.66
CA SER A 386 -4.85 2.17 -7.84
C SER A 386 -6.34 1.84 -7.88
N ARG A 387 -6.67 0.54 -7.88
CA ARG A 387 -8.05 0.05 -7.79
C ARG A 387 -8.61 0.08 -6.37
N TRP A 388 -7.72 -0.14 -5.39
CA TRP A 388 -7.97 -0.03 -3.96
C TRP A 388 -6.61 0.16 -3.27
N GLU A 389 -6.56 0.86 -2.15
CA GLU A 389 -5.30 1.16 -1.46
C GLU A 389 -5.54 1.40 0.04
N GLY A 390 -4.62 0.98 0.89
CA GLY A 390 -4.58 1.43 2.29
C GLY A 390 -4.09 2.88 2.37
N GLN A 391 -2.83 3.07 2.77
CA GLN A 391 -2.10 4.30 2.48
C GLN A 391 -0.83 3.95 1.68
N PRO A 392 -0.66 4.47 0.45
CA PRO A 392 0.49 4.12 -0.39
C PRO A 392 1.74 4.86 0.08
N LEU A 393 2.65 4.16 0.76
CA LEU A 393 3.89 4.76 1.28
C LEU A 393 4.75 5.43 0.18
N SER A 394 4.69 4.96 -1.08
CA SER A 394 5.39 5.62 -2.19
C SER A 394 4.77 6.96 -2.63
N MET A 395 3.52 7.23 -2.25
CA MET A 395 2.91 8.56 -2.39
C MET A 395 3.39 9.49 -1.27
N SER A 396 3.61 8.97 -0.05
CA SER A 396 4.27 9.71 1.02
C SER A 396 5.68 10.16 0.59
N GLU A 397 6.45 9.27 -0.05
CA GLU A 397 7.76 9.61 -0.64
C GLU A 397 7.65 10.77 -1.63
N ALA A 398 6.65 10.75 -2.54
CA ALA A 398 6.45 11.80 -3.54
C ALA A 398 5.98 13.13 -2.95
N LEU A 399 5.12 13.11 -1.92
CA LEU A 399 4.70 14.30 -1.17
C LEU A 399 5.90 14.93 -0.46
N MET A 400 6.68 14.14 0.28
CA MET A 400 7.90 14.62 0.95
C MET A 400 8.97 15.14 -0.04
N ALA A 401 9.02 14.59 -1.25
CA ALA A 401 9.87 15.07 -2.34
C ALA A 401 9.29 16.29 -3.11
N GLY A 402 8.10 16.77 -2.76
CA GLY A 402 7.46 17.93 -3.40
C GLY A 402 7.02 17.69 -4.85
N VAL A 403 6.75 16.45 -5.24
CA VAL A 403 6.31 16.11 -6.61
C VAL A 403 4.78 16.20 -6.71
N PRO A 404 4.20 16.94 -7.67
CA PRO A 404 2.76 17.03 -7.87
C PRO A 404 2.10 15.65 -8.01
N VAL A 405 1.14 15.32 -7.13
CA VAL A 405 0.45 14.03 -7.17
C VAL A 405 -0.88 14.09 -7.92
N VAL A 406 -1.10 13.10 -8.79
CA VAL A 406 -2.42 12.72 -9.33
C VAL A 406 -2.74 11.31 -8.85
N ALA A 407 -3.95 11.06 -8.37
CA ALA A 407 -4.33 9.74 -7.87
C ALA A 407 -5.82 9.43 -8.00
N THR A 408 -6.15 8.14 -7.97
CA THR A 408 -7.52 7.64 -7.88
C THR A 408 -8.11 7.84 -6.48
N GLU A 409 -9.35 8.28 -6.40
CA GLU A 409 -10.12 8.49 -5.17
C GLU A 409 -10.60 7.16 -4.57
N VAL A 410 -9.65 6.40 -3.99
CA VAL A 410 -9.92 5.08 -3.37
C VAL A 410 -9.21 4.92 -2.02
N GLY A 411 -9.89 4.29 -1.06
CA GLY A 411 -9.35 3.93 0.24
C GLY A 411 -8.78 5.13 1.00
N GLY A 412 -7.52 5.05 1.46
CA GLY A 412 -6.86 6.12 2.23
C GLY A 412 -6.13 7.17 1.39
N ILE A 413 -6.20 7.11 0.06
CA ILE A 413 -5.56 8.12 -0.82
C ILE A 413 -6.09 9.55 -0.57
N PRO A 414 -7.41 9.79 -0.40
CA PRO A 414 -7.92 11.15 -0.14
C PRO A 414 -7.41 11.73 1.19
N ASP A 415 -7.29 10.89 2.22
CA ASP A 415 -6.77 11.29 3.53
C ASP A 415 -5.25 11.54 3.52
N LEU A 416 -4.49 10.72 2.77
CA LEU A 416 -3.06 10.93 2.58
C LEU A 416 -2.80 12.25 1.82
N LEU A 417 -3.60 12.55 0.79
CA LEU A 417 -3.45 13.78 0.02
C LEU A 417 -3.98 15.02 0.73
N ALA A 418 -5.10 14.94 1.45
CA ALA A 418 -5.73 16.07 2.15
C ALA A 418 -5.87 17.36 1.29
N GLY A 419 -6.11 17.20 -0.02
CA GLY A 419 -6.23 18.32 -0.99
C GLY A 419 -4.92 18.79 -1.64
N ALA A 420 -3.76 18.24 -1.29
CA ALA A 420 -2.45 18.64 -1.84
C ALA A 420 -2.16 18.19 -3.29
N GLY A 421 -3.04 17.37 -3.87
CA GLY A 421 -2.93 16.83 -5.23
C GLY A 421 -4.29 16.73 -5.91
N LEU A 422 -4.34 16.07 -7.06
CA LEU A 422 -5.57 15.92 -7.85
C LEU A 422 -6.14 14.50 -7.73
N LEU A 423 -7.38 14.39 -7.30
CA LEU A 423 -8.14 13.14 -7.22
C LEU A 423 -8.99 12.94 -8.49
N VAL A 424 -9.14 11.68 -8.91
CA VAL A 424 -10.06 11.27 -10.00
C VAL A 424 -10.84 10.01 -9.63
N PRO A 425 -12.08 9.82 -10.10
CA PRO A 425 -12.79 8.55 -9.93
C PRO A 425 -12.03 7.38 -10.53
N TYR A 426 -12.00 6.24 -9.82
CA TYR A 426 -11.41 5.02 -10.38
C TYR A 426 -12.18 4.57 -11.63
N GLY A 427 -11.46 4.28 -12.72
CA GLY A 427 -12.01 3.84 -13.99
C GLY A 427 -12.16 4.92 -15.07
N ASP A 428 -12.12 6.22 -14.73
CA ASP A 428 -12.14 7.29 -15.75
C ASP A 428 -10.72 7.64 -16.23
N ALA A 429 -10.25 6.91 -17.25
CA ALA A 429 -8.97 7.16 -17.92
C ALA A 429 -8.87 8.58 -18.50
N ALA A 430 -10.00 9.16 -18.93
CA ALA A 430 -10.04 10.49 -19.50
C ALA A 430 -9.95 11.58 -18.40
N ALA A 431 -10.54 11.36 -17.22
CA ALA A 431 -10.31 12.21 -16.05
C ALA A 431 -8.84 12.13 -15.61
N MET A 432 -8.25 10.94 -15.59
CA MET A 432 -6.84 10.77 -15.25
C MET A 432 -5.93 11.54 -16.22
N GLY A 433 -6.17 11.44 -17.54
CA GLY A 433 -5.48 12.25 -18.54
C GLY A 433 -5.65 13.76 -18.32
N ARG A 434 -6.88 14.23 -18.13
CA ARG A 434 -7.19 15.65 -17.82
C ARG A 434 -6.48 16.12 -16.54
N ALA A 435 -6.44 15.30 -15.50
CA ALA A 435 -5.79 15.60 -14.23
C ALA A 435 -4.26 15.67 -14.37
N VAL A 436 -3.63 14.76 -15.11
CA VAL A 436 -2.18 14.84 -15.41
C VAL A 436 -1.87 16.12 -16.21
N GLN A 437 -2.66 16.47 -17.23
CA GLN A 437 -2.49 17.74 -17.94
C GLN A 437 -2.67 18.97 -17.03
N GLN A 438 -3.63 18.93 -16.10
CA GLN A 438 -3.82 19.98 -15.11
C GLN A 438 -2.65 20.06 -14.11
N ALA A 439 -2.09 18.92 -13.69
CA ALA A 439 -0.95 18.86 -12.80
C ALA A 439 0.30 19.45 -13.46
N LEU A 440 0.55 19.14 -14.73
CA LEU A 440 1.62 19.75 -15.53
C LEU A 440 1.45 21.27 -15.65
N ARG A 441 0.23 21.76 -15.96
CA ARG A 441 -0.05 23.22 -16.03
C ARG A 441 0.01 23.94 -14.68
N ARG A 442 -0.12 23.22 -13.55
CA ARG A 442 -0.11 23.78 -12.18
C ARG A 442 1.08 23.27 -11.35
N ARG A 443 2.15 22.83 -12.02
CA ARG A 443 3.29 22.08 -11.44
C ARG A 443 3.82 22.72 -10.16
N GLU A 444 4.16 24.01 -10.19
CA GLU A 444 4.77 24.70 -9.04
C GLU A 444 3.85 24.82 -7.82
N GLY A 445 2.56 25.10 -8.04
CA GLY A 445 1.58 25.24 -6.96
C GLY A 445 1.27 23.90 -6.29
N LEU A 446 1.15 22.84 -7.10
CA LEU A 446 0.94 21.48 -6.60
C LEU A 446 2.21 20.88 -5.98
N ALA A 447 3.39 21.24 -6.47
CA ALA A 447 4.67 20.86 -5.87
C ALA A 447 4.83 21.44 -4.46
N ARG A 448 4.49 22.74 -4.30
CA ARG A 448 4.47 23.42 -3.01
C ARG A 448 3.48 22.77 -2.04
N ALA A 449 2.24 22.54 -2.46
CA ALA A 449 1.23 21.87 -1.64
C ALA A 449 1.63 20.43 -1.28
N SER A 450 2.27 19.70 -2.21
CA SER A 450 2.81 18.36 -1.97
C SER A 450 3.89 18.37 -0.90
N ALA A 451 4.87 19.29 -1.00
CA ALA A 451 5.95 19.44 -0.03
C ALA A 451 5.44 19.87 1.36
N GLU A 452 4.49 20.81 1.42
CA GLU A 452 3.81 21.23 2.64
C GLU A 452 3.11 20.04 3.30
N ARG A 453 2.28 19.29 2.55
CA ARG A 453 1.62 18.07 3.04
C ARG A 453 2.62 17.00 3.48
N GLY A 454 3.70 16.82 2.72
CA GLY A 454 4.80 15.90 3.02
C GLY A 454 5.50 16.21 4.34
N SER A 455 5.76 17.50 4.62
CA SER A 455 6.32 17.96 5.89
C SER A 455 5.38 17.78 7.09
N ALA A 456 4.08 17.64 6.84
CA ALA A 456 3.03 17.42 7.83
C ALA A 456 2.52 15.96 7.87
N LEU A 457 3.27 15.00 7.30
CA LEU A 457 2.99 13.58 7.50
C LEU A 457 3.54 13.10 8.85
N PRO A 458 2.86 12.19 9.55
CA PRO A 458 3.35 11.64 10.82
C PRO A 458 4.61 10.80 10.62
N ASP A 459 5.50 10.84 11.60
CA ASP A 459 6.73 10.04 11.65
C ASP A 459 6.53 8.73 12.46
N GLU A 460 7.59 7.94 12.58
CA GLU A 460 7.57 6.72 13.40
C GLU A 460 7.19 7.00 14.86
N ARG A 461 7.61 8.14 15.42
CA ARG A 461 7.27 8.54 16.79
C ARG A 461 5.78 8.81 16.93
N ALA A 462 5.18 9.62 16.05
CA ALA A 462 3.75 9.90 16.07
C ALA A 462 2.92 8.61 15.94
N ALA A 463 3.40 7.64 15.16
CA ALA A 463 2.78 6.32 15.09
C ALA A 463 2.88 5.55 16.43
N ILE A 464 4.06 5.50 17.07
CA ILE A 464 4.25 4.86 18.39
C ILE A 464 3.39 5.52 19.47
N ASP A 465 3.47 6.85 19.58
CA ASP A 465 2.73 7.66 20.54
C ASP A 465 1.21 7.41 20.37
N ALA A 466 0.71 7.37 19.14
CA ALA A 466 -0.69 7.02 18.86
C ALA A 466 -1.09 5.63 19.36
N VAL A 467 -0.30 4.58 19.15
CA VAL A 467 -0.66 3.24 19.66
C VAL A 467 -0.59 3.18 21.20
N LEU A 468 0.35 3.91 21.80
CA LEU A 468 0.44 4.04 23.26
C LEU A 468 -0.79 4.72 23.87
N THR A 469 -1.51 5.59 23.15
CA THR A 469 -2.78 6.17 23.67
C THR A 469 -3.94 5.17 23.74
N VAL A 470 -3.95 4.11 22.91
CA VAL A 470 -5.08 3.16 22.79
C VAL A 470 -4.87 1.81 23.49
N TYR A 471 -3.65 1.55 23.95
CA TYR A 471 -3.30 0.37 24.75
C TYR A 471 -3.84 0.36 26.20
N PRO A 472 -3.93 1.49 26.93
CA PRO A 472 -4.49 1.51 28.28
C PRO A 472 -5.91 0.95 28.33
N VAL A 473 -6.14 -0.01 29.23
CA VAL A 473 -7.47 -0.57 29.49
C VAL A 473 -8.26 0.44 30.31
N ARG A 474 -9.15 1.21 29.66
CA ARG A 474 -10.18 1.98 30.36
C ARG A 474 -11.00 1.02 31.25
N GLY A 475 -11.32 1.47 32.46
CA GLY A 475 -11.66 0.61 33.60
C GLY A 475 -12.69 -0.50 33.34
N ARG A 476 -12.46 -1.63 34.01
CA ARG A 476 -13.42 -2.76 34.14
C ARG A 476 -14.37 -2.53 35.30
#